data_AF-K2AM08-F1
#
_entry.id   AF-K2AM08-F1
#
_cell.length_a   1.000
_cell.length_b   1.000
_cell.length_c   1.000
_cell.angle_alpha   90.00
_cell.angle_beta   90.00
_cell.angle_gamma   90.00
#
_symmetry.space_group_name_H-M   'P 1'
#
loop_
_entity.id
_entity.type
_entity.pdbx_description
1 polymer ?
#
loop_
_entity_poly.entity_id
_entity_poly.type
_entity_poly.pdbx_seq_one_letter_code
_entity_poly.pdbx_strand_id
1 'polypeptide(L)'
;DGSLWLVDSESVVTRFVSGRKFSSNTTKFAMYVKRPLKITTSENDKNLYFLDSATNKIVVFDKESNYIAQYSAGQVGEVKDIYVSENTRKIILLAGPKLFTIDLKHLN
;
A
#
# COMPACT_ATOMS: atom_id res chain seq x y z
N ASP A 1 -8.68 -11.86 1.59
CA ASP A 1 -10.15 -11.64 1.67
C ASP A 1 -10.85 -11.65 0.29
N GLY A 2 -10.17 -11.97 -0.82
CA GLY A 2 -10.82 -12.12 -2.14
C GLY A 2 -11.41 -10.83 -2.73
N SER A 3 -11.10 -9.67 -2.14
CA SER A 3 -11.61 -8.37 -2.59
C SER A 3 -10.66 -7.74 -3.61
N LEU A 4 -11.22 -7.00 -4.57
CA LEU A 4 -10.44 -6.11 -5.44
C LEU A 4 -10.39 -4.72 -4.82
N TRP A 5 -9.21 -4.11 -4.84
CA TRP A 5 -8.97 -2.79 -4.31
C TRP A 5 -8.43 -1.90 -5.42
N LEU A 6 -9.14 -0.81 -5.72
CA LEU A 6 -8.74 0.19 -6.69
C LEU A 6 -8.46 1.50 -5.95
N VAL A 7 -7.42 2.21 -6.37
CA VAL A 7 -7.12 3.57 -5.91
C VAL A 7 -7.02 4.46 -7.14
N ASP A 8 -7.63 5.65 -7.09
CA ASP A 8 -7.48 6.66 -8.14
C ASP A 8 -6.38 7.68 -7.80
N SER A 9 -6.16 8.63 -8.70
CA SER A 9 -5.15 9.68 -8.54
C SER A 9 -5.43 10.64 -7.37
N GLU A 10 -6.67 10.69 -6.87
CA GLU A 10 -7.08 11.51 -5.73
C GLU A 10 -7.02 10.74 -4.41
N SER A 11 -6.43 9.53 -4.43
CA SER A 11 -6.32 8.62 -3.27
C SER A 11 -7.68 8.13 -2.76
N VAL A 12 -8.71 8.12 -3.60
CA VAL A 12 -10.00 7.49 -3.30
C VAL A 12 -9.88 5.99 -3.55
N VAL A 13 -10.13 5.20 -2.50
CA VAL A 13 -10.05 3.74 -2.54
C VAL A 13 -11.42 3.12 -2.68
N THR A 14 -11.63 2.36 -3.76
CA THR A 14 -12.86 1.57 -3.96
C THR A 14 -12.58 0.09 -3.76
N ARG A 15 -13.35 -0.56 -2.88
CA ARG A 15 -13.35 -2.01 -2.68
C ARG A 15 -14.47 -2.65 -3.47
N PHE A 16 -14.17 -3.76 -4.15
CA PHE A 16 -15.17 -4.63 -4.77
C PHE A 16 -15.14 -6.00 -4.11
N VAL A 17 -16.32 -6.53 -3.81
CA VAL A 17 -16.51 -7.88 -3.23
C VAL A 17 -17.44 -8.65 -4.16
N SER A 18 -16.97 -9.77 -4.69
CA SER A 18 -17.72 -10.62 -5.63
C SER A 18 -18.33 -9.82 -6.80
N GLY A 19 -17.54 -8.91 -7.37
CA GLY A 19 -17.94 -8.06 -8.50
C GLY A 19 -18.83 -6.86 -8.14
N ARG A 20 -19.20 -6.67 -6.87
CA ARG A 20 -20.04 -5.55 -6.42
C ARG A 20 -19.19 -4.48 -5.75
N LYS A 21 -19.41 -3.22 -6.12
CA LYS A 21 -18.82 -2.07 -5.43
C LYS A 21 -19.34 -2.01 -4.00
N PHE A 22 -18.44 -2.04 -3.03
CA PHE A 22 -18.76 -1.85 -1.63
C PHE A 22 -18.66 -0.35 -1.31
N SER A 23 -19.66 0.21 -0.62
CA SER A 23 -19.75 1.66 -0.36
C SER A 23 -18.53 2.14 0.42
N SER A 24 -17.84 3.15 -0.12
CA SER A 24 -16.51 3.56 0.34
C SER A 24 -16.56 4.81 1.21
N ASN A 25 -15.93 4.77 2.39
CA ASN A 25 -15.55 5.97 3.16
C ASN A 25 -14.10 6.32 2.80
N THR A 26 -13.91 7.21 1.84
CA THR A 26 -12.64 7.37 1.08
C THR A 26 -11.78 8.55 1.47
N THR A 27 -12.19 9.36 2.45
CA THR A 27 -11.48 10.60 2.76
C THR A 27 -10.22 10.42 3.61
N LYS A 28 -10.03 9.26 4.26
CA LYS A 28 -8.91 9.03 5.19
C LYS A 28 -7.57 8.80 4.48
N PHE A 29 -7.56 8.11 3.33
CA PHE A 29 -6.32 7.76 2.62
C PHE A 29 -5.57 9.00 2.13
N ALA A 30 -6.28 9.97 1.56
CA ALA A 30 -5.72 11.22 1.03
C ALA A 30 -4.98 12.08 2.09
N MET A 31 -5.22 11.84 3.39
CA MET A 31 -4.46 12.49 4.46
C MET A 31 -2.99 12.06 4.47
N TYR A 32 -2.71 10.80 4.15
CA TYR A 32 -1.38 10.18 4.23
C TYR A 32 -0.76 9.84 2.87
N VAL A 33 -1.59 9.55 1.86
CA VAL A 33 -1.18 9.19 0.51
C VAL A 33 -1.49 10.37 -0.40
N LYS A 34 -0.46 10.96 -1.03
CA LYS A 34 -0.63 12.17 -1.86
C LYS A 34 -0.67 11.85 -3.35
N ARG A 35 0.13 10.90 -3.81
CA ARG A 35 0.14 10.45 -5.20
C ARG A 35 0.37 8.94 -5.28
N PRO A 36 -0.70 8.13 -5.16
CA PRO A 36 -0.59 6.68 -5.16
C PRO A 36 -0.08 6.21 -6.53
N LEU A 37 1.06 5.53 -6.54
CA LEU A 37 1.56 4.82 -7.72
C LEU A 37 1.02 3.39 -7.77
N LYS A 38 0.83 2.78 -6.60
CA LYS A 38 0.31 1.41 -6.47
C LYS A 38 -0.40 1.23 -5.13
N ILE A 39 -1.46 0.42 -5.15
CA ILE A 39 -2.03 -0.23 -3.97
C ILE A 39 -1.79 -1.73 -4.12
N THR A 40 -1.36 -2.40 -3.05
CA THR A 40 -1.14 -3.86 -3.05
C THR A 40 -1.57 -4.50 -1.74
N THR A 41 -2.03 -5.74 -1.85
CA THR A 41 -2.41 -6.64 -0.75
C THR A 41 -2.51 -8.06 -1.33
N SER A 42 -2.59 -9.07 -0.48
CA SER A 42 -2.93 -10.44 -0.87
C SER A 42 -4.14 -10.96 -0.10
N GLU A 43 -4.56 -12.18 -0.44
CA GLU A 43 -5.63 -12.84 0.30
C GLU A 43 -5.28 -13.12 1.76
N ASN A 44 -3.98 -13.30 2.03
CA ASN A 44 -3.40 -13.65 3.34
C ASN A 44 -2.95 -12.42 4.13
N ASP A 45 -2.79 -11.26 3.48
CA ASP A 45 -2.39 -10.04 4.15
C ASP A 45 -3.60 -9.38 4.84
N LYS A 46 -3.35 -8.87 6.06
CA LYS A 46 -4.31 -8.11 6.85
C LYS A 46 -4.37 -6.65 6.41
N ASN A 47 -3.28 -6.12 5.84
CA ASN A 47 -3.16 -4.71 5.50
C ASN A 47 -3.17 -4.44 3.98
N LEU A 48 -3.41 -3.17 3.65
CA LEU A 48 -3.25 -2.54 2.36
C LEU A 48 -1.97 -1.69 2.38
N TYR A 49 -1.19 -1.79 1.32
CA TYR A 49 0.08 -1.08 1.18
C TYR A 49 0.02 -0.14 -0.02
N PHE A 50 0.31 1.13 0.22
CA PHE A 50 0.30 2.18 -0.80
C PHE A 50 1.72 2.65 -1.06
N LEU A 51 2.16 2.61 -2.31
CA LEU A 51 3.36 3.32 -2.74
C LEU A 51 2.98 4.76 -3.08
N ASP A 52 3.41 5.73 -2.28
CA ASP A 52 3.19 7.15 -2.53
C ASP A 52 4.42 7.77 -3.22
N SER A 53 4.27 8.06 -4.50
CA SER A 53 5.34 8.63 -5.33
C SER A 53 5.62 10.11 -5.03
N ALA A 54 4.74 10.82 -4.34
CA ALA A 54 5.00 12.21 -3.94
C ALA A 54 5.94 12.29 -2.74
N THR A 55 5.88 11.31 -1.84
CA THR A 55 6.65 11.30 -0.60
C THR A 55 7.73 10.22 -0.56
N ASN A 56 7.78 9.33 -1.57
CA ASN A 56 8.63 8.15 -1.63
C ASN A 56 8.48 7.24 -0.39
N LYS A 57 7.22 7.08 0.04
CA LYS A 57 6.86 6.29 1.22
C LYS A 57 5.96 5.12 0.85
N ILE A 58 6.01 4.09 1.68
CA ILE A 58 5.02 3.01 1.69
C ILE A 58 4.12 3.25 2.89
N VAL A 59 2.85 3.53 2.65
CA VAL A 59 1.85 3.79 3.70
C VAL A 59 0.99 2.55 3.91
N VAL A 60 0.75 2.18 5.15
CA VAL A 60 0.05 0.96 5.53
C VAL A 60 -1.27 1.30 6.21
N PHE A 61 -2.34 0.68 5.75
CA PHE A 61 -3.66 0.75 6.37
C PHE A 61 -4.20 -0.66 6.59
N ASP A 62 -5.06 -0.85 7.58
CA ASP A 62 -5.87 -2.07 7.61
C ASP A 62 -6.98 -2.02 6.53
N LYS A 63 -7.70 -3.13 6.36
CA LYS A 63 -8.79 -3.23 5.37
C LYS A 63 -10.06 -2.47 5.81
N GLU A 64 -10.06 -1.94 7.02
CA GLU A 64 -11.07 -1.06 7.62
C GLU A 64 -10.70 0.44 7.47
N SER A 65 -9.63 0.75 6.72
CA SER A 65 -9.15 2.10 6.42
C SER A 65 -8.58 2.87 7.62
N ASN A 66 -8.10 2.16 8.65
CA ASN A 66 -7.33 2.75 9.73
C ASN A 66 -5.85 2.77 9.36
N TYR A 67 -5.20 3.90 9.64
CA TYR A 67 -3.75 4.04 9.43
C TYR A 67 -3.00 3.16 10.44
N ILE A 68 -2.02 2.39 9.94
CA ILE A 68 -1.21 1.46 10.75
C ILE A 68 0.23 1.96 10.88
N ALA A 69 0.88 2.25 9.75
CA ALA A 69 2.30 2.61 9.72
C ALA A 69 2.69 3.31 8.42
N GLN A 70 3.92 3.83 8.39
CA GLN A 70 4.58 4.26 7.15
C GLN A 70 6.05 3.83 7.16
N TYR A 71 6.57 3.52 5.98
CA TYR A 71 7.98 3.21 5.73
C TYR A 71 8.56 4.21 4.75
N SER A 72 9.76 4.72 5.04
CA SER A 72 10.52 5.52 4.08
C SER A 72 11.31 4.59 3.17
N ALA A 73 11.26 4.81 1.86
CA ALA A 73 12.17 4.15 0.93
C ALA A 73 13.62 4.65 1.08
N GLY A 74 13.86 5.73 1.85
CA GLY A 74 15.20 6.25 2.10
C GLY A 74 15.85 6.84 0.84
N GLN A 75 17.17 6.69 0.73
CA GLN A 75 17.98 7.21 -0.40
C GLN A 75 18.10 6.21 -1.58
N VAL A 76 17.20 5.24 -1.68
CA VAL A 76 17.24 4.21 -2.75
C VAL A 76 16.87 4.74 -4.14
N GLY A 77 16.46 6.01 -4.23
CA GLY A 77 15.96 6.66 -5.44
C GLY A 77 14.44 6.55 -5.58
N GLU A 78 13.95 6.83 -6.79
CA GLU A 78 12.54 6.70 -7.14
C GLU A 78 12.14 5.21 -7.19
N VAL A 79 11.24 4.81 -6.29
CA VAL A 79 10.67 3.46 -6.28
C VAL A 79 9.58 3.38 -7.34
N LYS A 80 9.74 2.43 -8.26
CA LYS A 80 8.82 2.21 -9.39
C LYS A 80 7.75 1.18 -9.08
N ASP A 81 8.09 0.20 -8.24
CA ASP A 81 7.15 -0.84 -7.84
C ASP A 81 7.50 -1.41 -6.46
N ILE A 82 6.51 -2.03 -5.81
CA ILE A 82 6.65 -2.78 -4.58
C ILE A 82 5.98 -4.15 -4.67
N TYR A 83 6.58 -5.11 -3.97
CA TYR A 83 5.95 -6.38 -3.60
C TYR A 83 5.96 -6.49 -2.08
N VAL A 84 4.86 -6.94 -1.48
CA VAL A 84 4.72 -7.05 -0.04
C VAL A 84 4.30 -8.47 0.34
N SER A 85 4.89 -8.98 1.40
CA SER A 85 4.50 -10.25 1.99
C SER A 85 4.52 -10.13 3.51
N GLU A 86 3.33 -10.18 4.13
CA GLU A 86 3.22 -10.16 5.60
C GLU A 86 3.76 -11.45 6.22
N ASN A 87 3.57 -12.59 5.55
CA ASN A 87 4.10 -13.89 5.97
C ASN A 87 5.63 -13.85 6.14
N THR A 88 6.34 -13.34 5.13
CA THR A 88 7.81 -13.21 5.20
C THR A 88 8.27 -11.92 5.89
N ARG A 89 7.32 -11.08 6.35
CA ARG A 89 7.53 -9.79 7.01
C ARG A 89 8.42 -8.83 6.20
N LYS A 90 8.21 -8.75 4.87
CA LYS A 90 9.06 -7.97 3.97
C LYS A 90 8.27 -7.11 2.98
N ILE A 91 8.84 -5.96 2.66
CA ILE A 91 8.55 -5.16 1.47
C ILE A 91 9.78 -5.24 0.57
N ILE A 92 9.58 -5.64 -0.68
CA ILE A 92 10.60 -5.58 -1.73
C ILE A 92 10.31 -4.35 -2.60
N LEU A 93 11.31 -3.50 -2.80
CA LEU A 93 11.22 -2.28 -3.61
C LEU A 93 11.99 -2.46 -4.91
N LEU A 94 11.40 -2.06 -6.03
CA LEU A 94 12.10 -1.91 -7.31
C LEU A 94 12.46 -0.44 -7.52
N ALA A 95 13.75 -0.12 -7.52
CA ALA A 95 14.26 1.22 -7.82
C ALA A 95 15.36 1.14 -8.89
N GLY A 96 15.06 1.62 -10.09
CA GLY A 96 15.92 1.42 -11.26
C GLY A 96 16.10 -0.09 -11.56
N PRO A 97 17.35 -0.58 -11.73
CA PRO A 97 17.62 -2.01 -11.93
C PRO A 97 17.81 -2.78 -10.62
N LYS A 98 17.65 -2.14 -9.45
CA LYS A 98 17.97 -2.72 -8.14
C LYS A 98 16.73 -3.10 -7.36
N LEU A 99 16.83 -4.18 -6.59
CA LEU A 99 15.86 -4.57 -5.58
C LEU A 99 16.39 -4.22 -4.18
N PHE A 100 15.54 -3.62 -3.36
CA PHE A 100 15.81 -3.33 -1.96
C PHE A 100 14.77 -4.02 -1.08
N THR A 101 15.07 -4.21 0.20
CA THR A 101 14.15 -4.85 1.15
C THR A 101 13.99 -4.00 2.40
N ILE A 102 12.75 -3.91 2.91
CA ILE A 102 12.41 -3.32 4.20
C ILE A 102 11.68 -4.39 5.02
N ASP A 103 12.06 -4.52 6.30
CA ASP A 103 11.35 -5.39 7.25
C ASP A 103 10.04 -4.75 7.74
N LEU A 104 8.97 -5.53 7.78
CA LEU A 104 7.67 -5.12 8.31
C LEU A 104 7.66 -5.15 9.84
N LYS A 105 8.17 -4.09 10.46
CA LYS A 105 8.21 -3.94 11.93
C LYS A 105 6.85 -3.71 12.62
N HIS A 106 5.78 -3.40 11.88
CA HIS A 106 4.45 -3.23 12.47
C HIS A 106 3.72 -4.56 12.73
N LEU A 107 4.21 -5.65 12.13
CA LEU A 107 3.73 -7.02 12.35
C LEU A 107 4.55 -7.63 13.50
N ASN A 108 4.25 -7.23 14.73
CA ASN A 108 4.82 -7.88 15.90
C ASN A 108 4.19 -9.27 16.07
#